data_AF-A0AAX6DKC3-F1
#
_entry.id   AF-A0AAX6DKC3-F1
#
_cell.length_a   1.000
_cell.length_b   1.000
_cell.length_c   1.000
_cell.angle_alpha   90.00
_cell.angle_beta   90.00
_cell.angle_gamma   90.00
#
_symmetry.space_group_name_H-M   'P 1'
#
loop_
_entity.id
_entity.type
_entity.pdbx_description
1 polymer ?
#
loop_
_entity_poly.entity_id
_entity_poly.type
_entity_poly.pdbx_seq_one_letter_code
_entity_poly.pdbx_strand_id
1 'polypeptide(L)'
;MEPVERLKSGFDYFKKEVYEKKPELFKELATGQSPKMKYSGVGSAIEYAVIHLKVENIVVIGHSCCGGIKGLMSFQGDGSSGTDFIEDWVKVCTPAKEKVKELYSDLPFEEQCAKCEKEAVNVSLENLKTYPFVQEGLEKKSLAIHGGYYDFVNGVFETWS
;
A
#
# COMPACT_ATOMS: atom_id res chain seq x y z
N MET A 1 13.22 -9.84 19.74
CA MET A 1 13.12 -9.90 18.27
C MET A 1 12.72 -8.52 17.81
N GLU A 2 13.48 -7.95 16.90
CA GLU A 2 13.21 -6.60 16.40
C GLU A 2 11.83 -6.56 15.70
N PRO A 3 11.07 -5.46 15.81
CA PRO A 3 9.73 -5.37 15.21
C PRO A 3 9.68 -5.75 13.72
N VAL A 4 10.71 -5.36 12.97
CA VAL A 4 10.86 -5.67 11.54
C VAL A 4 11.08 -7.16 11.28
N GLU A 5 11.87 -7.83 12.13
CA GLU A 5 12.10 -9.28 12.03
C GLU A 5 10.84 -10.08 12.34
N ARG A 6 10.06 -9.62 13.33
CA ARG A 6 8.76 -10.22 13.64
C ARG A 6 7.79 -10.11 12.46
N LEU A 7 7.76 -8.97 11.80
CA LEU A 7 6.93 -8.77 10.60
C LEU A 7 7.37 -9.70 9.46
N LYS A 8 8.67 -9.77 9.17
CA LYS A 8 9.24 -10.66 8.14
C LYS A 8 8.83 -12.11 8.36
N SER A 9 9.06 -12.64 9.57
CA SER A 9 8.69 -14.01 9.92
C SER A 9 7.17 -14.27 9.83
N GLY A 10 6.36 -13.27 10.19
CA GLY A 10 4.90 -13.32 10.05
C GLY A 10 4.43 -13.44 8.59
N PHE A 11 5.04 -12.71 7.66
CA PHE A 11 4.71 -12.80 6.23
C PHE A 11 5.07 -14.17 5.65
N ASP A 12 6.24 -14.70 5.99
CA ASP A 12 6.66 -16.02 5.55
C ASP A 12 5.71 -17.11 6.03
N TYR A 13 5.30 -17.03 7.30
CA TYR A 13 4.30 -17.93 7.86
C TYR A 13 2.95 -17.80 7.15
N PHE A 14 2.45 -16.57 6.98
CA PHE A 14 1.17 -16.33 6.32
C PHE A 14 1.14 -16.90 4.90
N LYS A 15 2.20 -16.68 4.11
CA LYS A 15 2.30 -17.21 2.75
C LYS A 15 2.20 -18.73 2.74
N LYS A 16 3.07 -19.41 3.50
CA LYS A 16 3.23 -20.88 3.47
C LYS A 16 2.07 -21.60 4.15
N GLU A 17 1.60 -21.07 5.27
CA GLU A 17 0.68 -21.79 6.14
C GLU A 17 -0.78 -21.35 6.00
N VAL A 18 -1.05 -20.18 5.42
CA VAL A 18 -2.42 -19.67 5.27
C VAL A 18 -2.81 -19.44 3.81
N TYR A 19 -2.05 -18.63 3.08
CA TYR A 19 -2.42 -18.20 1.73
C TYR A 19 -2.40 -19.35 0.73
N GLU A 20 -1.25 -20.03 0.60
CA GLU A 20 -1.07 -21.14 -0.34
C GLU A 20 -2.01 -22.32 -0.07
N LYS A 21 -2.45 -22.49 1.19
CA LYS A 21 -3.37 -23.56 1.59
C LYS A 21 -4.85 -23.24 1.34
N LYS A 22 -5.22 -21.97 1.12
CA LYS A 22 -6.62 -21.52 0.98
C LYS A 22 -6.86 -20.50 -0.16
N PRO A 23 -6.36 -20.73 -1.38
CA PRO A 23 -6.42 -19.73 -2.45
C PRO A 23 -7.84 -19.29 -2.83
N GLU A 24 -8.80 -20.23 -2.83
CA GLU A 24 -10.20 -19.93 -3.21
C GLU A 24 -10.91 -19.02 -2.19
N LEU A 25 -10.57 -19.11 -0.90
CA LEU A 25 -11.12 -18.23 0.13
C LEU A 25 -10.72 -16.77 -0.11
N PHE A 26 -9.46 -16.52 -0.48
CA PHE A 26 -8.98 -15.17 -0.78
C PHE A 26 -9.57 -14.63 -2.08
N LYS A 27 -9.82 -15.52 -3.06
CA LYS A 27 -10.51 -15.16 -4.30
C LYS A 27 -11.94 -14.72 -4.05
N GLU A 28 -12.67 -15.41 -3.17
CA GLU A 28 -14.04 -15.04 -2.79
C GLU A 28 -14.06 -13.71 -2.01
N LEU A 29 -13.17 -13.54 -1.03
CA LEU A 29 -13.03 -12.30 -0.24
C LEU A 29 -12.72 -11.07 -1.11
N ALA A 30 -11.96 -11.26 -2.20
CA ALA A 30 -11.66 -10.19 -3.15
C ALA A 30 -12.90 -9.69 -3.92
N THR A 31 -13.97 -10.49 -3.99
CA THR A 31 -15.16 -10.20 -4.82
C THR A 31 -16.38 -9.69 -4.04
N GLY A 32 -16.36 -9.72 -2.69
CA GLY A 32 -17.59 -9.60 -1.87
C GLY A 32 -17.79 -8.34 -1.02
N GLN A 33 -17.03 -7.25 -1.19
CA GLN A 33 -17.06 -6.13 -0.23
C GLN A 33 -18.24 -5.15 -0.48
N SER A 34 -19.13 -4.98 0.52
CA SER A 34 -20.22 -3.98 0.60
C SER A 34 -20.47 -3.58 2.07
N PRO A 35 -20.92 -2.35 2.41
CA PRO A 35 -21.46 -1.28 1.57
C PRO A 35 -20.42 -0.28 1.03
N LYS A 36 -20.79 0.41 -0.06
CA LYS A 36 -19.98 1.41 -0.79
C LYS A 36 -20.19 2.84 -0.23
N MET A 37 -19.97 3.05 1.07
CA MET A 37 -20.14 4.39 1.69
C MET A 37 -18.81 5.08 1.99
N LYS A 38 -18.80 6.40 1.81
CA LYS A 38 -17.64 7.30 1.83
C LYS A 38 -17.26 7.75 3.25
N TYR A 39 -17.09 6.80 4.16
CA TYR A 39 -16.28 7.01 5.38
C TYR A 39 -14.91 6.38 5.11
N SER A 40 -13.81 7.11 5.37
CA SER A 40 -12.47 6.53 5.22
C SER A 40 -12.26 5.50 6.33
N GLY A 41 -12.62 4.23 6.08
CA GLY A 41 -12.37 3.13 7.01
C GLY A 41 -10.90 3.01 7.38
N VAL A 42 -10.01 3.43 6.47
CA VAL A 42 -8.57 3.54 6.71
C VAL A 42 -8.26 4.58 7.79
N GLY A 43 -8.82 5.79 7.70
CA GLY A 43 -8.60 6.84 8.70
C GLY A 43 -9.00 6.41 10.11
N SER A 44 -10.19 5.83 10.27
CA SER A 44 -10.67 5.34 11.56
C SER A 44 -9.82 4.19 12.12
N ALA A 45 -9.33 3.30 11.26
CA ALA A 45 -8.44 2.22 11.68
C ALA A 45 -7.09 2.74 12.20
N ILE A 46 -6.50 3.72 11.49
CA ILE A 46 -5.24 4.36 11.89
C ILE A 46 -5.43 5.13 13.20
N GLU A 47 -6.51 5.91 13.32
CA GLU A 47 -6.81 6.67 14.54
C GLU A 47 -6.95 5.73 15.75
N TYR A 48 -7.72 4.65 15.63
CA TYR A 48 -7.88 3.70 16.72
C TYR A 48 -6.56 3.02 17.09
N ALA A 49 -5.75 2.63 16.09
CA ALA A 49 -4.44 2.03 16.33
C ALA A 49 -3.50 2.98 17.10
N VAL A 50 -3.43 4.26 16.70
CA VAL A 50 -2.52 5.23 17.31
C VAL A 50 -3.05 5.74 18.65
N ILE A 51 -4.33 6.12 18.73
CA ILE A 51 -4.90 6.79 19.91
C ILE A 51 -5.31 5.80 20.98
N HIS A 52 -5.87 4.65 20.63
CA HIS A 52 -6.43 3.72 21.62
C HIS A 52 -5.52 2.53 21.87
N LEU A 53 -4.96 1.93 20.82
CA LEU A 53 -4.04 0.79 20.97
C LEU A 53 -2.60 1.21 21.27
N LYS A 54 -2.26 2.48 21.05
CA LYS A 54 -0.91 3.04 21.26
C LYS A 54 0.16 2.23 20.52
N VAL A 55 -0.11 1.85 19.27
CA VAL A 55 0.88 1.15 18.45
C VAL A 55 2.12 2.04 18.28
N GLU A 56 3.28 1.42 18.37
CA GLU A 56 4.57 2.13 18.22
C GLU A 56 5.01 2.20 16.76
N ASN A 57 4.44 1.37 15.88
CA ASN A 57 4.89 1.23 14.49
C ASN A 57 3.70 1.09 13.55
N ILE A 58 3.71 1.84 12.44
CA ILE A 58 2.85 1.62 11.28
C ILE A 58 3.74 1.24 10.10
N VAL A 59 3.35 0.21 9.35
CA VAL A 59 4.05 -0.19 8.14
C VAL A 59 3.09 -0.12 6.96
N VAL A 60 3.46 0.65 5.94
CA VAL A 60 2.75 0.71 4.65
C VAL A 60 3.46 -0.23 3.70
N ILE A 61 2.73 -1.23 3.19
CA ILE A 61 3.33 -2.29 2.37
C ILE A 61 2.74 -2.24 0.95
N GLY A 62 3.61 -1.94 -0.01
CA GLY A 62 3.38 -2.19 -1.43
C GLY A 62 3.78 -3.60 -1.81
N HIS A 63 3.49 -4.01 -3.04
CA HIS A 63 3.83 -5.35 -3.48
C HIS A 63 4.00 -5.44 -4.99
N SER A 64 4.70 -6.49 -5.43
CA SER A 64 4.89 -6.79 -6.86
C SER A 64 3.59 -7.14 -7.56
N CYS A 65 3.53 -6.86 -8.86
CA CYS A 65 2.41 -7.18 -9.73
C CYS A 65 1.09 -6.55 -9.28
N CYS A 66 1.15 -5.33 -8.74
CA CYS A 66 -0.02 -4.63 -8.22
C CYS A 66 -0.94 -4.21 -9.38
N GLY A 67 -2.08 -4.89 -9.50
CA GLY A 67 -3.09 -4.58 -10.52
C GLY A 67 -3.61 -3.14 -10.45
N GLY A 68 -3.69 -2.55 -9.24
CA GLY A 68 -4.10 -1.15 -9.05
C GLY A 68 -3.09 -0.16 -9.63
N ILE A 69 -1.79 -0.39 -9.41
CA ILE A 69 -0.73 0.44 -9.98
C ILE A 69 -0.62 0.24 -11.49
N LYS A 70 -0.73 -1.00 -11.97
CA LYS A 70 -0.79 -1.29 -13.40
C LYS A 70 -1.96 -0.55 -14.08
N GLY A 71 -3.13 -0.57 -13.46
CA GLY A 71 -4.29 0.22 -13.88
C GLY A 71 -3.98 1.72 -13.92
N LEU A 72 -3.50 2.29 -12.81
CA LEU A 72 -3.08 3.69 -12.73
C LEU A 72 -2.10 4.09 -13.85
N MET A 73 -1.07 3.28 -14.07
CA MET A 73 -0.03 3.52 -15.07
C MET A 73 -0.53 3.39 -16.52
N SER A 74 -1.61 2.63 -16.73
CA SER A 74 -2.22 2.40 -18.05
C SER A 74 -3.18 3.52 -18.47
N PHE A 75 -3.72 4.30 -17.53
CA PHE A 75 -4.68 5.35 -17.86
C PHE A 75 -4.04 6.49 -18.67
N GLN A 76 -4.72 6.89 -19.75
CA GLN A 76 -4.29 8.01 -20.60
C GLN A 76 -4.83 9.37 -20.11
N GLY A 77 -5.79 9.39 -19.18
CA GLY A 77 -6.30 10.62 -18.58
C GLY A 77 -7.23 11.43 -19.49
N ASP A 78 -7.78 10.83 -20.54
CA ASP A 78 -8.68 11.46 -21.51
C ASP A 78 -10.14 11.64 -21.03
N GLY A 79 -10.41 11.30 -19.76
CA GLY A 79 -11.73 11.40 -19.15
C GLY A 79 -12.68 10.25 -19.50
N SER A 80 -12.24 9.27 -20.29
CA SER A 80 -12.99 8.02 -20.47
C SER A 80 -12.73 7.09 -19.29
N SER A 81 -13.73 6.91 -18.43
CA SER A 81 -13.64 5.90 -17.37
C SER A 81 -14.37 4.62 -17.76
N GLY A 82 -13.64 3.51 -17.81
CA GLY A 82 -14.20 2.18 -17.99
C GLY A 82 -14.82 1.61 -16.71
N THR A 83 -14.71 2.33 -15.58
CA THR A 83 -15.15 1.88 -14.26
C THR A 83 -15.80 3.01 -13.46
N ASP A 84 -16.76 2.65 -12.59
CA ASP A 84 -17.53 3.65 -11.82
C ASP A 84 -16.74 4.31 -10.67
N PHE A 85 -15.72 3.63 -10.12
CA PHE A 85 -15.04 4.07 -8.88
C PHE A 85 -13.54 3.75 -8.82
N ILE A 86 -13.07 2.74 -9.57
CA ILE A 86 -11.70 2.21 -9.43
C ILE A 86 -10.69 3.23 -9.93
N GLU A 87 -11.00 3.89 -11.05
CA GLU A 87 -10.16 4.94 -11.61
C GLU A 87 -9.97 6.11 -10.66
N ASP A 88 -11.06 6.62 -10.08
CA ASP A 88 -10.98 7.71 -9.10
C ASP A 88 -10.24 7.30 -7.84
N TRP A 89 -10.41 6.05 -7.41
CA TRP A 89 -9.68 5.53 -6.26
C TRP A 89 -8.16 5.50 -6.49
N VAL A 90 -7.68 4.94 -7.59
CA VAL A 90 -6.23 4.80 -7.81
C VAL A 90 -5.53 6.13 -8.13
N LYS A 91 -6.29 7.17 -8.54
CA LYS A 91 -5.75 8.53 -8.73
C LYS A 91 -5.14 9.12 -7.47
N VAL A 92 -5.42 8.58 -6.27
CA VAL A 92 -4.69 8.96 -5.05
C VAL A 92 -3.17 8.82 -5.18
N CYS A 93 -2.72 7.88 -6.03
CA CYS A 93 -1.31 7.63 -6.32
C CYS A 93 -0.82 8.33 -7.60
N THR A 94 -1.56 9.28 -8.17
CA THR A 94 -1.13 10.06 -9.36
C THR A 94 0.25 10.70 -9.16
N PRO A 95 0.60 11.28 -8.00
CA PRO A 95 1.95 11.81 -7.78
C PRO A 95 3.06 10.76 -7.98
N ALA A 96 2.82 9.50 -7.61
CA ALA A 96 3.76 8.41 -7.84
C ALA A 96 3.91 8.11 -9.34
N LYS A 97 2.81 8.07 -10.09
CA LYS A 97 2.82 7.90 -11.55
C LYS A 97 3.58 9.02 -12.23
N GLU A 98 3.31 10.27 -11.88
CA GLU A 98 3.94 11.45 -12.48
C GLU A 98 5.46 11.42 -12.27
N LYS A 99 5.90 11.21 -11.02
CA LYS A 99 7.31 11.10 -10.68
C LYS A 99 8.01 9.96 -11.44
N VAL A 100 7.35 8.80 -11.57
CA VAL A 100 7.91 7.68 -12.32
C VAL A 100 7.98 7.97 -13.82
N LYS A 101 6.97 8.63 -14.38
CA LYS A 101 6.98 9.05 -15.79
C LYS A 101 8.07 10.08 -16.06
N GLU A 102 8.35 10.97 -15.12
CA GLU A 102 9.43 11.94 -15.22
C GLU A 102 10.82 11.29 -15.16
N LEU A 103 11.04 10.40 -14.19
CA LEU A 103 12.38 9.85 -13.92
C LEU A 103 12.71 8.57 -14.69
N TYR A 104 11.69 7.84 -15.17
CA TYR A 104 11.83 6.50 -15.74
C TYR A 104 11.01 6.32 -17.03
N SER A 105 10.78 7.39 -17.80
CA SER A 105 10.03 7.35 -19.07
C SER A 105 10.54 6.29 -20.04
N ASP A 106 11.86 6.07 -20.04
CA ASP A 106 12.57 5.24 -21.01
C ASP A 106 12.59 3.75 -20.62
N LEU A 107 12.19 3.40 -19.39
CA LEU A 107 12.12 2.01 -18.96
C LEU A 107 10.92 1.29 -19.58
N PRO A 108 10.99 -0.04 -19.74
CA PRO A 108 9.82 -0.84 -20.12
C PRO A 108 8.64 -0.61 -19.17
N PHE A 109 7.42 -0.75 -19.68
CA PHE A 109 6.20 -0.45 -18.92
C PHE A 109 6.10 -1.21 -17.58
N GLU A 110 6.46 -2.50 -17.56
CA GLU A 110 6.43 -3.31 -16.34
C GLU A 110 7.47 -2.82 -15.31
N GLU A 111 8.62 -2.33 -15.75
CA GLU A 111 9.62 -1.73 -14.84
C GLU A 111 9.14 -0.39 -14.29
N GLN A 112 8.46 0.43 -15.11
CA GLN A 112 7.80 1.64 -14.62
C GLN A 112 6.73 1.30 -13.56
N CYS A 113 5.94 0.24 -13.77
CA CYS A 113 4.97 -0.23 -12.79
C CYS A 113 5.67 -0.63 -11.48
N ALA A 114 6.75 -1.42 -11.53
CA ALA A 114 7.50 -1.82 -10.35
C ALA A 114 8.08 -0.61 -9.57
N LYS A 115 8.56 0.42 -10.27
CA LYS A 115 8.97 1.69 -9.64
C LYS A 115 7.80 2.41 -9.00
N CYS A 116 6.66 2.46 -9.68
CA CYS A 116 5.45 3.13 -9.20
C CYS A 116 4.83 2.42 -7.99
N GLU A 117 4.94 1.09 -7.89
CA GLU A 117 4.49 0.34 -6.71
C GLU A 117 5.24 0.77 -5.44
N LYS A 118 6.57 0.96 -5.53
CA LYS A 118 7.37 1.45 -4.40
C LYS A 118 7.11 2.93 -4.13
N GLU A 119 6.96 3.75 -5.16
CA GLU A 119 6.68 5.17 -4.98
C GLU A 119 5.28 5.43 -4.40
N ALA A 120 4.29 4.59 -4.72
CA ALA A 120 2.96 4.67 -4.11
C ALA A 120 2.99 4.44 -2.59
N VAL A 121 3.92 3.62 -2.10
CA VAL A 121 4.19 3.49 -0.66
C VAL A 121 4.70 4.80 -0.10
N ASN A 122 5.63 5.48 -0.78
CA ASN A 122 6.14 6.79 -0.35
C ASN A 122 5.01 7.85 -0.30
N VAL A 123 4.16 7.92 -1.33
CA VAL A 123 2.98 8.79 -1.33
C VAL A 123 2.07 8.50 -0.14
N SER A 124 1.85 7.22 0.17
CA SER A 124 1.02 6.81 1.30
C SER A 124 1.65 7.16 2.66
N LEU A 125 2.98 7.08 2.79
CA LEU A 125 3.70 7.53 3.99
C LEU A 125 3.56 9.04 4.19
N GLU A 126 3.65 9.83 3.12
CA GLU A 126 3.40 11.27 3.20
C GLU A 126 1.94 11.57 3.57
N ASN A 127 0.98 10.84 3.00
CA ASN A 127 -0.43 10.95 3.40
C ASN A 127 -0.63 10.62 4.89
N LEU A 128 0.06 9.61 5.43
CA LEU A 128 -0.03 9.29 6.86
C LEU A 128 0.43 10.45 7.75
N LYS A 129 1.47 11.18 7.35
CA LYS A 129 1.97 12.34 8.11
C LYS A 129 0.96 13.49 8.18
N THR A 130 -0.05 13.52 7.31
CA THR A 130 -1.11 14.55 7.33
C THR A 130 -2.12 14.36 8.46
N TYR A 131 -2.17 13.19 9.11
CA TYR A 131 -3.02 12.97 10.28
C TYR A 131 -2.39 13.61 11.53
N PRO A 132 -3.10 14.51 12.25
CA PRO A 132 -2.54 15.20 13.42
C PRO A 132 -2.00 14.24 14.50
N PHE A 133 -2.70 13.14 14.76
CA PHE A 133 -2.29 12.15 15.76
C PHE A 133 -1.09 11.31 15.33
N VAL A 134 -0.86 11.13 14.01
CA VAL A 134 0.36 10.49 13.50
C VAL A 134 1.53 11.45 13.64
N GLN A 135 1.36 12.71 13.23
CA GLN A 135 2.38 13.74 13.35
C GLN A 135 2.83 13.91 14.82
N GLU A 136 1.86 14.02 15.75
CA GLU A 136 2.14 14.11 17.18
C GLU A 136 2.93 12.89 17.68
N GLY A 137 2.57 11.68 17.25
CA GLY A 137 3.28 10.45 17.61
C GLY A 137 4.73 10.41 17.10
N LEU A 138 4.96 10.88 15.87
CA LEU A 138 6.29 10.99 15.28
C LEU A 138 7.16 12.01 16.03
N GLU A 139 6.63 13.20 16.31
CA GLU A 139 7.34 14.27 17.04
C GLU A 139 7.73 13.82 18.46
N LYS A 140 6.84 13.10 19.13
CA LYS A 140 7.08 12.53 20.47
C LYS A 140 7.95 11.27 20.45
N LYS A 141 8.32 10.77 19.26
CA LYS A 141 9.01 9.49 19.08
C LYS A 141 8.30 8.30 19.71
N SER A 142 6.98 8.40 19.90
CA SER A 142 6.12 7.31 20.40
C SER A 142 5.54 6.47 19.26
N LEU A 143 5.66 6.94 18.02
CA LEU A 143 5.25 6.27 16.80
C LEU A 143 6.39 6.38 15.78
N ALA A 144 6.59 5.31 15.01
CA ALA A 144 7.40 5.28 13.80
C ALA A 144 6.56 4.80 12.62
N ILE A 145 6.84 5.32 11.42
CA ILE A 145 6.24 4.85 10.18
C ILE A 145 7.32 4.27 9.27
N HIS A 146 6.99 3.19 8.57
CA HIS A 146 7.92 2.47 7.71
C HIS A 146 7.27 2.13 6.38
N GLY A 147 8.05 2.24 5.31
CA GLY A 147 7.69 1.68 4.01
C GLY A 147 8.14 0.22 3.91
N GLY A 148 7.37 -0.58 3.20
CA GLY A 148 7.68 -1.96 2.89
C GLY A 148 7.27 -2.32 1.47
N TYR A 149 7.97 -3.27 0.88
CA TYR A 149 7.65 -3.82 -0.43
C TYR A 149 7.81 -5.33 -0.42
N TYR A 150 6.73 -6.04 -0.72
CA TYR A 150 6.73 -7.50 -0.81
C TYR A 150 6.74 -7.96 -2.27
N ASP A 151 7.84 -8.58 -2.67
CA ASP A 151 7.95 -9.26 -3.95
C ASP A 151 7.33 -10.66 -3.82
N PHE A 152 6.14 -10.85 -4.38
CA PHE A 152 5.45 -12.14 -4.38
C PHE A 152 6.15 -13.18 -5.26
N VAL A 153 6.83 -12.75 -6.32
CA VAL A 153 7.50 -13.61 -7.29
C VAL A 153 8.72 -14.26 -6.66
N ASN A 154 9.57 -13.43 -6.02
CA ASN A 154 10.82 -13.90 -5.41
C ASN A 154 10.69 -14.19 -3.91
N GLY A 155 9.58 -13.80 -3.27
CA GLY A 155 9.35 -13.99 -1.83
C GLY A 155 10.23 -13.09 -0.96
N VAL A 156 10.56 -11.89 -1.42
CA VAL A 156 11.47 -10.96 -0.73
C VAL A 156 10.70 -9.81 -0.12
N PHE A 157 10.96 -9.50 1.16
CA PHE A 157 10.41 -8.33 1.84
C PHE A 157 11.50 -7.27 2.11
N GLU A 158 11.40 -6.16 1.41
CA GLU A 158 12.24 -4.96 1.59
C GLU A 158 11.51 -3.94 2.49
N THR A 159 12.25 -3.20 3.31
CA THR A 159 11.70 -2.17 4.20
C THR A 159 12.59 -0.93 4.21
N TRP A 160 11.99 0.25 4.36
CA TRP A 160 12.68 1.53 4.54
C TRP A 160 11.93 2.41 5.54
N SER A 161 12.57 3.48 6.02
CA SER A 161 12.05 4.39 7.06
C SER A 161 12.47 5.82 6.77
#